data_AF-F9U8J2-F1
#
_entry.id   AF-F9U8J2-F1
#
_cell.length_a   1.000
_cell.length_b   1.000
_cell.length_c   1.000
_cell.angle_alpha   90.00
_cell.angle_beta   90.00
_cell.angle_gamma   90.00
#
_symmetry.space_group_name_H-M   'P 1'
#
loop_
_entity.id
_entity.type
_entity.pdbx_description
1 polymer ?
#
loop_
_entity_poly.entity_id
_entity_poly.type
_entity_poly.pdbx_seq_one_letter_code
_entity_poly.pdbx_strand_id
1 'polypeptide(L)' 'MATIEEVEMGRYAKELEDDVRHLVRKYCRIMAWDIPDLDEQAARRLILGALRSSVTHVESE' A
#
# COMPACT_ATOMS: atom_id res chain seq x y z
N MET A 1 1.12 -1.12 -29.95
CA MET A 1 2.17 -0.14 -29.58
C MET A 1 1.75 0.40 -28.23
N ALA A 2 2.63 0.36 -27.24
CA ALA A 2 2.28 0.94 -25.95
C ALA A 2 2.13 2.46 -26.09
N THR A 3 1.13 3.06 -25.46
CA THR A 3 0.97 4.52 -25.47
C THR A 3 2.07 5.17 -24.63
N ILE A 4 2.29 6.48 -24.79
CA ILE A 4 3.29 7.21 -24.00
C ILE A 4 2.97 7.09 -22.50
N GLU A 5 1.69 7.09 -22.16
CA GLU A 5 1.16 6.93 -20.81
C GLU A 5 1.51 5.56 -20.22
N GLU A 6 1.43 4.47 -21.01
CA GLU A 6 1.81 3.13 -20.57
C GLU A 6 3.32 3.01 -20.28
N VAL A 7 4.15 3.71 -21.08
CA VAL A 7 5.60 3.78 -20.87
C VAL A 7 5.94 4.56 -19.59
N GLU A 8 5.29 5.70 -19.35
CA GLU A 8 5.49 6.49 -18.13
C GLU A 8 4.98 5.76 -16.88
N MET A 9 3.85 5.03 -16.98
CA MET A 9 3.40 4.15 -15.88
C MET A 9 4.42 3.07 -15.53
N GLY A 10 5.14 2.54 -16.53
CA GLY A 10 6.26 1.62 -16.29
C GLY A 10 7.38 2.25 -15.45
N ARG A 11 7.63 3.56 -15.60
CA ARG A 11 8.59 4.30 -14.75
C ARG A 11 8.04 4.55 -13.35
N TYR A 12 6.77 4.92 -13.24
CA TYR A 12 6.12 5.19 -11.96
C TYR A 12 5.91 3.94 -11.11
N ALA A 13 6.00 2.73 -11.69
CA ALA A 13 5.83 1.48 -10.96
C ALA A 13 6.69 1.38 -9.69
N LYS A 14 7.94 1.87 -9.75
CA LYS A 14 8.83 1.89 -8.58
C LYS A 14 8.38 2.90 -7.53
N GLU A 15 8.01 4.10 -7.96
CA GLU A 15 7.52 5.17 -7.07
C GLU A 15 6.23 4.73 -6.38
N LEU A 16 5.33 4.08 -7.12
CA LEU A 16 4.10 3.51 -6.59
C LEU A 16 4.39 2.43 -5.53
N GLU A 17 5.38 1.56 -5.75
CA GLU A 17 5.78 0.58 -4.74
C GLU A 17 6.33 1.26 -3.47
N ASP A 18 7.12 2.32 -3.64
CA ASP A 18 7.68 3.11 -2.54
C ASP A 18 6.58 3.79 -1.71
N ASP A 19 5.56 4.32 -2.39
CA ASP A 19 4.38 4.92 -1.78
C ASP A 19 3.55 3.90 -1.01
N VAL A 20 3.26 2.73 -1.61
CA VAL A 20 2.59 1.63 -0.92
C VAL A 20 3.37 1.20 0.32
N ARG A 21 4.70 1.12 0.23
CA ARG A 21 5.55 0.81 1.39
C ARG A 21 5.49 1.90 2.45
N HIS A 22 5.40 3.17 2.05
CA HIS A 22 5.21 4.28 2.96
C HIS A 22 3.87 4.20 3.69
N LEU A 23 2.78 3.90 2.99
CA LEU A 23 1.45 3.68 3.57
C LEU A 23 1.47 2.55 4.61
N VAL A 24 2.09 1.41 4.29
CA VAL A 24 2.22 0.29 5.23
C VAL A 24 2.94 0.73 6.51
N ARG A 25 4.09 1.41 6.40
CA ARG A 25 4.84 1.91 7.56
C ARG A 25 4.03 2.92 8.38
N LYS A 26 3.31 3.82 7.71
CA LYS A 26 2.47 4.83 8.37
C LYS A 26 1.42 4.15 9.26
N TYR A 27 0.68 3.18 8.72
CA TYR A 27 -0.37 2.50 9.48
C TYR A 27 0.18 1.53 10.53
N CYS A 28 1.32 0.88 10.29
CA CYS A 28 2.02 0.13 11.35
C CYS A 28 2.38 1.04 12.52
N ARG A 29 2.92 2.23 12.24
CA ARG A 29 3.27 3.19 13.29
C ARG A 29 2.04 3.64 14.06
N ILE A 30 0.94 3.95 13.39
CA ILE A 30 -0.34 4.32 14.03
C ILE A 30 -0.81 3.19 14.95
N MET A 31 -0.85 1.95 14.46
CA MET A 31 -1.29 0.78 15.23
C MET A 31 -0.40 0.53 16.46
N ALA A 32 0.89 0.80 16.37
CA ALA A 32 1.82 0.67 17.48
C ALA A 32 1.57 1.67 18.64
N TRP A 33 0.83 2.76 18.41
CA TRP A 33 0.41 3.66 19.50
C TRP A 33 -0.66 3.01 20.38
N ASP A 34 -1.54 2.20 19.79
CA ASP A 34 -2.72 1.66 20.46
C ASP A 34 -2.52 0.21 20.93
N ILE A 35 -1.56 -0.52 20.35
CA ILE A 35 -1.33 -1.95 20.61
C ILE A 35 0.07 -2.16 21.23
N PRO A 36 0.14 -2.45 22.54
CA PRO A 36 1.37 -2.91 23.18
C PRO A 36 1.89 -4.20 22.53
N ASP A 37 3.22 -4.34 22.44
CA ASP A 37 3.88 -5.53 21.89
C ASP A 37 3.39 -5.95 20.50
N LEU A 38 3.09 -4.96 19.64
CA LEU A 38 2.58 -5.19 18.29
C LEU A 38 3.48 -6.14 17.49
N ASP A 39 2.91 -7.25 17.01
CA ASP A 39 3.53 -8.06 15.96
C ASP A 39 3.50 -7.27 14.65
N GLU A 40 4.61 -6.61 14.33
CA GLU A 40 4.76 -5.81 13.11
C GLU A 40 4.49 -6.63 11.84
N GLN A 41 4.85 -7.92 11.79
CA GLN A 41 4.62 -8.72 10.59
C GLN A 41 3.14 -9.02 10.41
N ALA A 42 2.42 -9.33 11.50
CA ALA A 42 0.97 -9.48 11.46
C ALA A 42 0.27 -8.19 11.05
N ALA A 43 0.67 -7.06 11.62
CA ALA A 43 0.15 -5.74 11.27
C ALA A 43 0.34 -5.44 9.77
N ARG A 44 1.54 -5.68 9.22
CA ARG A 44 1.82 -5.48 7.79
C ARG A 44 0.91 -6.33 6.89
N ARG A 45 0.64 -7.59 7.27
CA ARG A 45 -0.28 -8.46 6.51
C ARG A 45 -1.70 -7.91 6.50
N LEU A 46 -2.20 -7.44 7.64
CA LEU A 46 -3.52 -6.83 7.76
C LEU A 46 -3.63 -5.55 6.93
N ILE A 47 -2.64 -4.67 7.03
CA ILE A 47 -2.63 -3.39 6.30
C ILE A 47 -2.57 -3.61 4.79
N LEU A 48 -1.73 -4.54 4.30
CA LEU A 48 -1.69 -4.88 2.88
C LEU A 48 -3.01 -5.51 2.40
N GLY A 49 -3.69 -6.27 3.26
CA GLY A 49 -5.05 -6.76 3.00
C GLY A 49 -6.02 -5.60 2.81
N ALA A 50 -6.06 -4.66 3.74
CA ALA A 50 -6.92 -3.48 3.68
C ALA A 50 -6.63 -2.61 2.43
N LEU A 51 -5.36 -2.38 2.11
CA LEU A 51 -4.96 -1.62 0.91
C LEU A 51 -5.48 -2.28 -0.38
N ARG A 52 -5.38 -3.61 -0.50
CA ARG A 52 -5.94 -4.34 -1.65
C ARG A 52 -7.46 -4.18 -1.72
N SER A 53 -8.16 -4.34 -0.61
CA SER A 53 -9.61 -4.16 -0.55
C SER A 53 -10.01 -2.72 -0.91
N SER A 54 -9.24 -1.71 -0.51
CA SER A 54 -9.49 -0.32 -0.88
C SER A 54 -9.34 -0.08 -2.38
N VAL A 55 -8.32 -0.67 -3.03
CA VAL A 55 -8.19 -0.61 -4.49
C VAL A 55 -9.39 -1.26 -5.18
N THR A 56 -9.78 -2.46 -4.75
CA THR A 56 -10.97 -3.15 -5.29
C THR A 56 -12.25 -2.32 -5.12
N HIS A 57 -12.38 -1.60 -4.00
CA HIS A 57 -13.54 -0.74 -3.77
C HIS A 57 -13.57 0.43 -4.76
N VAL A 58 -12.43 1.12 -4.93
CA VAL A 58 -12.29 2.23 -5.89
C VAL A 58 -12.53 1.77 -7.34
N GLU A 59 -12.13 0.54 -7.69
CA GLU A 59 -12.42 -0.03 -9.01
C GLU A 59 -13.91 -0.32 -9.25
N SER A 60 -14.70 -0.45 -8.18
CA SER A 60 -16.14 -0.72 -8.23
C SER A 60 -17.03 0.52 -8.09
N GLU A 61 -16.44 1.70 -7.90
CA GLU A 61 -17.13 3.01 -7.90
C GLU A 61 -17.47 3.47 -9.33
#